data_AF-A0A0H1AMY3-F1
#
_entry.id   AF-A0A0H1AMY3-F1
#
_cell.length_a   1.000
_cell.length_b   1.000
_cell.length_c   1.000
_cell.angle_alpha   90.00
_cell.angle_beta   90.00
_cell.angle_gamma   90.00
#
_symmetry.space_group_name_H-M   'P 1'
#
loop_
_entity.id
_entity.type
_entity.pdbx_description
1 polymer ?
#
loop_
_entity_poly.entity_id
_entity_poly.type
_entity_poly.pdbx_seq_one_letter_code
_entity_poly.pdbx_strand_id
1 'polypeptide(L)'
;MRHSNRNRWSGWVALLLACMVLAGCSGSPLYSSLEERQANEMMGALIGSGIQAKKKPSATKVGWDVEVAESDIPQAMAVLEARGLPRQSYQNLGDIFKKEGFASSATDERGRYIHGLQQEISHTLSMLPGVANARVHIALPERDPLGGSTGKTSAAVWIFEQPGASVRDREADIKIVVKDGVEGLTDINQVSVKFVAMPAPPEAGQGGGTAMALSAVSPLAIGIAAAIVVVIALLLAFGSRLRARSAAPVEPAPKRWQG
;
A
#
# COMPACT_ATOMS: atom_id res chain seq x y z
N MET A 1 -32.84 -4.38 51.36
CA MET A 1 -32.50 -3.84 50.02
C MET A 1 -31.02 -3.48 49.96
N ARG A 2 -30.12 -4.37 49.51
CA ARG A 2 -28.67 -4.06 49.37
C ARG A 2 -27.94 -4.95 48.36
N HIS A 3 -28.50 -5.12 47.16
CA HIS A 3 -27.83 -5.75 46.03
C HIS A 3 -28.02 -4.88 44.79
N SER A 4 -27.04 -4.02 44.44
CA SER A 4 -27.05 -3.38 43.11
C SER A 4 -25.68 -2.81 42.65
N ASN A 5 -24.74 -2.48 43.54
CA ASN A 5 -23.54 -1.76 43.08
C ASN A 5 -22.39 -2.61 42.51
N ARG A 6 -22.40 -3.95 42.61
CA ARG A 6 -21.29 -4.80 42.11
C ARG A 6 -21.30 -4.99 40.59
N ASN A 7 -22.48 -4.93 39.95
CA ASN A 7 -22.62 -5.06 38.49
C ASN A 7 -22.27 -3.78 37.72
N ARG A 8 -22.29 -2.62 38.39
CA ARG A 8 -21.92 -1.36 37.74
C ARG A 8 -20.44 -1.36 37.39
N TRP A 9 -19.57 -1.82 38.28
CA TRP A 9 -18.11 -1.73 38.08
C TRP A 9 -17.56 -2.65 37.00
N SER A 10 -18.11 -3.87 36.88
CA SER A 10 -17.79 -4.78 35.76
C SER A 10 -18.19 -4.19 34.41
N GLY A 11 -19.28 -3.40 34.38
CA GLY A 11 -19.70 -2.65 33.20
C GLY A 11 -18.68 -1.60 32.77
N TRP A 12 -18.10 -0.85 33.72
CA TRP A 12 -17.08 0.17 33.43
C TRP A 12 -15.75 -0.43 32.95
N VAL A 13 -15.33 -1.58 33.49
CA VAL A 13 -14.11 -2.27 33.04
C VAL A 13 -14.31 -2.87 31.65
N ALA A 14 -15.47 -3.48 31.38
CA ALA A 14 -15.80 -3.98 30.05
C ALA A 14 -15.90 -2.85 29.02
N LEU A 15 -16.44 -1.68 29.41
CA LEU A 15 -16.51 -0.49 28.57
C LEU A 15 -15.13 0.07 28.23
N LEU A 16 -14.22 0.16 29.21
CA LEU A 16 -12.85 0.62 28.99
C LEU A 16 -12.07 -0.31 28.07
N LEU A 17 -12.20 -1.63 28.27
CA LEU A 17 -11.54 -2.63 27.44
C LEU A 17 -12.11 -2.64 26.01
N ALA A 18 -13.42 -2.43 25.87
CA ALA A 18 -14.06 -2.22 24.57
C ALA A 18 -13.56 -0.92 23.89
N CYS A 19 -13.47 0.20 24.61
CA CYS A 19 -12.93 1.45 24.06
C CYS A 19 -11.46 1.33 23.61
N MET A 20 -10.66 0.51 24.31
CA MET A 20 -9.25 0.29 23.97
C MET A 20 -9.09 -0.57 22.70
N VAL A 21 -10.01 -1.51 22.46
CA VAL A 21 -10.10 -2.26 21.19
C VAL A 21 -10.57 -1.36 20.04
N LEU A 22 -11.40 -0.36 20.31
CA LEU A 22 -11.88 0.60 19.29
C LEU A 22 -10.84 1.67 18.91
N ALA A 23 -9.83 1.92 19.74
CA ALA A 23 -8.81 2.95 19.49
C ALA A 23 -7.75 2.55 18.44
N GLY A 24 -7.73 1.30 17.98
CA GLY A 24 -6.66 0.75 17.14
C GLY A 24 -7.07 0.48 15.69
N CYS A 25 -7.39 1.51 14.88
CA CYS A 25 -7.33 1.40 13.42
C CYS A 25 -7.53 2.75 12.69
N SER A 26 -6.72 3.77 13.01
CA SER A 26 -6.60 4.93 12.12
C SER A 26 -5.69 4.55 10.95
N GLY A 27 -6.28 4.00 9.88
CA GLY A 27 -5.58 3.85 8.61
C GLY A 27 -5.35 5.24 8.00
N SER A 28 -4.12 5.51 7.57
CA SER A 28 -3.78 6.74 6.87
C SER A 28 -3.77 6.47 5.36
N PRO A 29 -4.33 7.38 4.53
CA PRO A 29 -4.33 7.20 3.08
C PRO A 29 -2.91 7.28 2.55
N LEU A 30 -2.46 6.23 1.87
CA LEU A 30 -1.15 6.17 1.22
C LEU A 30 -1.21 6.78 -0.19
N TYR A 31 -2.26 6.42 -0.93
CA TYR A 31 -2.58 6.97 -2.25
C TYR A 31 -4.08 7.22 -2.34
N SER A 32 -4.45 8.26 -3.09
CA SER A 32 -5.84 8.68 -3.28
C SER A 32 -6.21 8.78 -4.74
N SER A 33 -7.52 8.76 -5.02
CA SER A 33 -8.08 8.97 -6.36
C SER A 33 -7.62 7.94 -7.41
N LEU A 34 -7.39 6.69 -6.98
CA LEU A 34 -6.96 5.60 -7.85
C LEU A 34 -8.15 5.00 -8.61
N GLU A 35 -7.88 4.51 -9.82
CA GLU A 35 -8.81 3.58 -10.49
C GLU A 35 -8.91 2.26 -9.71
N GLU A 36 -10.05 1.59 -9.82
CA GLU A 36 -10.30 0.35 -9.08
C GLU A 36 -9.26 -0.73 -9.35
N ARG A 37 -8.88 -0.93 -10.62
CA ARG A 37 -7.86 -1.92 -10.99
C ARG A 37 -6.52 -1.61 -10.33
N GLN A 38 -6.10 -0.36 -10.35
CA GLN A 38 -4.83 0.07 -9.77
C GLN A 38 -4.84 -0.07 -8.24
N ALA A 39 -5.95 0.32 -7.58
CA ALA A 39 -6.13 0.13 -6.15
C ALA A 39 -6.07 -1.37 -5.78
N ASN A 40 -6.68 -2.25 -6.57
CA ASN A 40 -6.63 -3.70 -6.36
C ASN A 40 -5.21 -4.26 -6.55
N GLU A 41 -4.46 -3.82 -7.56
CA GLU A 41 -3.06 -4.21 -7.79
C GLU A 41 -2.17 -3.80 -6.61
N MET A 42 -2.31 -2.56 -6.13
CA MET A 42 -1.56 -2.03 -4.98
C MET A 42 -1.91 -2.76 -3.69
N MET A 43 -3.20 -3.00 -3.44
CA MET A 43 -3.65 -3.76 -2.28
C MET A 43 -3.10 -5.20 -2.31
N GLY A 44 -3.15 -5.86 -3.46
CA GLY A 44 -2.56 -7.20 -3.65
C GLY A 44 -1.05 -7.21 -3.41
N ALA A 45 -0.34 -6.16 -3.84
CA ALA A 45 1.09 -6.03 -3.61
C ALA A 45 1.47 -5.88 -2.14
N LEU A 46 0.73 -5.05 -1.41
CA LEU A 46 0.95 -4.80 0.01
C LEU A 46 0.61 -6.03 0.86
N ILE A 47 -0.58 -6.62 0.65
CA ILE A 47 -1.02 -7.82 1.38
C ILE A 47 -0.08 -9.00 1.09
N GLY A 48 0.32 -9.19 -0.17
CA GLY A 48 1.28 -10.21 -0.55
C GLY A 48 2.68 -10.03 0.06
N SER A 49 2.98 -8.85 0.61
CA SER A 49 4.22 -8.54 1.31
C SER A 49 4.02 -8.44 2.84
N GLY A 50 2.86 -8.90 3.36
CA GLY A 50 2.57 -8.90 4.80
C GLY A 50 2.09 -7.57 5.38
N ILE A 51 1.88 -6.54 4.54
CA ILE A 51 1.41 -5.22 4.97
C ILE A 51 -0.11 -5.17 4.85
N GLN A 52 -0.78 -4.85 5.95
CA GLN A 52 -2.25 -4.73 5.95
C GLN A 52 -2.66 -3.44 5.22
N ALA A 53 -3.41 -3.60 4.12
CA ALA A 53 -3.93 -2.51 3.31
C ALA A 53 -5.46 -2.58 3.21
N LYS A 54 -6.12 -1.43 3.21
CA LYS A 54 -7.58 -1.32 3.06
C LYS A 54 -7.92 -0.40 1.90
N LYS A 55 -8.84 -0.81 1.03
CA LYS A 55 -9.41 0.03 -0.03
C LYS A 55 -10.64 0.75 0.52
N LYS A 56 -10.71 2.09 0.37
CA LYS A 56 -11.90 2.89 0.70
C LYS A 56 -12.28 3.80 -0.47
N PRO A 57 -13.56 4.21 -0.59
CA PRO A 57 -13.93 5.26 -1.54
C PRO A 57 -13.17 6.55 -1.23
N SER A 58 -12.69 7.23 -2.27
CA SER A 58 -11.86 8.43 -2.08
C SER A 58 -12.61 9.57 -1.43
N ALA A 59 -11.91 10.39 -0.63
CA ALA A 59 -12.45 11.63 -0.08
C ALA A 59 -12.99 12.60 -1.16
N THR A 60 -12.41 12.56 -2.37
CA THR A 60 -12.85 13.35 -3.54
C THR A 60 -14.12 12.79 -4.19
N LYS A 61 -14.67 11.67 -3.69
CA LYS A 61 -15.82 10.93 -4.25
C LYS A 61 -15.59 10.35 -5.65
N VAL A 62 -14.36 10.41 -6.14
CA VAL A 62 -13.94 9.88 -7.44
C VAL A 62 -12.74 8.98 -7.21
N GLY A 63 -12.89 7.70 -7.58
CA GLY A 63 -11.85 6.70 -7.38
C GLY A 63 -11.77 6.13 -5.96
N TRP A 64 -10.66 5.48 -5.69
CA TRP A 64 -10.40 4.71 -4.47
C TRP A 64 -9.12 5.17 -3.79
N ASP A 65 -9.13 5.15 -2.46
CA ASP A 65 -7.96 5.37 -1.63
C ASP A 65 -7.46 4.02 -1.10
N VAL A 66 -6.14 3.85 -1.04
CA VAL A 66 -5.48 2.71 -0.39
C VAL A 66 -4.88 3.21 0.92
N GLU A 67 -5.38 2.69 2.04
CA GLU A 67 -4.94 3.03 3.38
C GLU A 67 -4.08 1.93 3.99
N VAL A 68 -3.05 2.32 4.75
CA VAL A 68 -2.21 1.44 5.56
C VAL A 68 -2.07 1.99 6.98
N ALA A 69 -1.56 1.19 7.91
CA ALA A 69 -1.18 1.73 9.22
C ALA A 69 -0.06 2.77 9.06
N GLU A 70 -0.10 3.84 9.87
CA GLU A 70 0.90 4.91 9.78
C GLU A 70 2.33 4.41 9.99
N SER A 71 2.51 3.39 10.84
CA SER A 71 3.78 2.68 11.05
C SER A 71 4.32 2.00 9.80
N ASP A 72 3.44 1.57 8.90
CA ASP A 72 3.77 0.71 7.77
C ASP A 72 4.00 1.54 6.49
N ILE A 73 3.73 2.85 6.50
CA ILE A 73 3.86 3.74 5.32
C ILE A 73 5.23 3.62 4.64
N PRO A 74 6.39 3.72 5.34
CA PRO A 74 7.69 3.66 4.68
C PRO A 74 7.93 2.32 3.98
N GLN A 75 7.53 1.22 4.63
CA GLN A 75 7.66 -0.12 4.08
C GLN A 75 6.70 -0.33 2.91
N ALA A 76 5.47 0.17 3.01
CA ALA A 76 4.46 0.11 1.96
C ALA A 76 4.93 0.83 0.70
N MET A 77 5.49 2.03 0.83
CA MET A 77 6.08 2.77 -0.29
C MET A 77 7.20 1.99 -0.97
N ALA A 78 8.14 1.43 -0.20
CA ALA A 78 9.25 0.65 -0.74
C ALA A 78 8.77 -0.62 -1.47
N VAL A 79 7.76 -1.31 -0.95
CA VAL A 79 7.15 -2.49 -1.60
C VAL A 79 6.48 -2.12 -2.92
N LEU A 80 5.72 -1.02 -2.94
CA LEU A 80 5.03 -0.56 -4.16
C LEU A 80 6.04 -0.11 -5.22
N GLU A 81 7.05 0.65 -4.83
CA GLU A 81 8.12 1.12 -5.71
C GLU A 81 8.88 -0.05 -6.33
N ALA A 82 9.25 -1.05 -5.53
CA ALA A 82 9.90 -2.28 -6.00
C ALA A 82 9.08 -3.05 -7.05
N ARG A 83 7.75 -2.88 -7.06
CA ARG A 83 6.84 -3.49 -8.04
C ARG A 83 6.45 -2.54 -9.18
N GLY A 84 6.99 -1.33 -9.22
CA GLY A 84 6.65 -0.31 -10.22
C GLY A 84 5.22 0.21 -10.09
N LEU A 85 4.67 0.21 -8.87
CA LEU A 85 3.34 0.71 -8.56
C LEU A 85 3.40 2.11 -7.93
N PRO A 86 2.42 2.98 -8.17
CA PRO A 86 1.29 2.81 -9.11
C PRO A 86 1.75 2.77 -10.57
N ARG A 87 1.12 1.92 -11.41
CA ARG A 87 1.44 1.84 -12.83
C ARG A 87 1.24 3.19 -13.53
N GLN A 88 2.10 3.49 -14.50
CA GLN A 88 1.88 4.65 -15.36
C GLN A 88 0.57 4.47 -16.14
N SER A 89 -0.25 5.51 -16.19
CA SER A 89 -1.40 5.55 -17.09
C SER A 89 -0.90 5.85 -18.50
N TYR A 90 -1.30 5.01 -19.46
CA TYR A 90 -1.02 5.24 -20.87
C TYR A 90 -2.18 6.00 -21.48
N GLN A 91 -1.89 7.08 -22.20
CA GLN A 91 -2.92 7.80 -22.94
C GLN A 91 -3.25 7.02 -24.20
N ASN A 92 -4.54 6.78 -24.45
CA ASN A 92 -4.95 6.18 -25.72
C ASN A 92 -4.84 7.22 -26.84
N LEU A 93 -4.79 6.74 -28.09
CA LEU A 93 -4.69 7.61 -29.26
C LEU A 93 -5.88 8.59 -29.35
N GLY A 94 -7.07 8.17 -28.91
CA GLY A 94 -8.26 9.02 -28.87
C GLY A 94 -8.14 10.23 -27.94
N ASP A 95 -7.44 10.09 -26.81
CA ASP A 95 -7.18 11.15 -25.85
C ASP A 95 -6.16 12.16 -26.39
N ILE A 96 -5.13 11.68 -27.09
CA ILE A 96 -4.08 12.51 -27.70
C ILE A 96 -4.63 13.28 -28.91
N PHE A 97 -5.57 12.70 -29.67
CA PHE A 97 -6.15 13.30 -30.87
C PHE A 97 -7.40 14.16 -30.62
N LYS A 98 -7.79 14.42 -29.36
CA LYS A 98 -8.81 15.45 -29.07
C LYS A 98 -8.36 16.77 -29.70
N LYS A 99 -9.09 17.20 -30.74
CA LYS A 99 -8.80 18.42 -31.49
C LYS A 99 -9.10 19.63 -30.61
N GLU A 100 -8.09 20.12 -29.90
CA GLU A 100 -8.13 21.47 -29.34
C GLU A 100 -7.72 22.46 -30.44
N GLY A 101 -8.66 23.25 -30.94
CA GLY A 101 -8.40 24.35 -31.87
C GLY A 101 -8.71 24.07 -33.36
N PHE A 102 -8.97 25.16 -34.09
CA PHE A 102 -9.51 25.16 -35.46
C PHE A 102 -8.51 24.85 -36.58
N ALA A 103 -7.23 24.58 -36.29
CA ALA A 103 -6.27 24.05 -37.26
C ALA A 103 -5.07 23.44 -36.52
N SER A 104 -4.83 22.13 -36.65
CA SER A 104 -3.59 21.52 -36.19
C SER A 104 -2.50 21.75 -37.24
N SER A 105 -1.27 22.09 -36.82
CA SER A 105 -0.15 22.11 -37.75
C SER A 105 0.27 20.68 -38.12
N ALA A 106 0.92 20.51 -39.28
CA ALA A 106 1.49 19.21 -39.68
C ALA A 106 2.52 18.70 -38.65
N THR A 107 3.24 19.60 -38.00
CA THR A 107 4.18 19.28 -36.92
C THR A 107 3.47 18.75 -35.69
N ASP A 108 2.32 19.32 -35.32
CA ASP A 108 1.53 18.87 -34.16
C ASP A 108 0.88 17.50 -34.41
N GLU A 109 0.35 17.27 -35.62
CA GLU A 109 -0.21 15.96 -35.99
C GLU A 109 0.87 14.87 -35.94
N ARG A 110 2.06 15.18 -36.46
CA ARG A 110 3.21 14.28 -36.41
C ARG A 110 3.67 14.02 -34.98
N GLY A 111 3.80 15.06 -34.16
CA GLY A 111 4.19 14.93 -32.75
C GLY A 111 3.23 14.03 -31.98
N ARG A 112 1.92 14.19 -32.22
CA ARG A 112 0.87 13.34 -31.65
C ARG A 112 0.93 11.90 -32.14
N TYR A 113 1.17 11.69 -33.44
CA TYR A 113 1.37 10.36 -34.01
C TYR A 113 2.55 9.63 -33.36
N ILE A 114 3.72 10.28 -33.26
CA ILE A 114 4.93 9.70 -32.65
C ILE A 114 4.68 9.39 -31.17
N HIS A 115 4.06 10.32 -30.43
CA HIS A 115 3.73 10.11 -29.03
C HIS A 115 2.78 8.93 -28.84
N GLY A 116 1.72 8.84 -29.66
CA GLY A 116 0.78 7.72 -29.63
C GLY A 116 1.45 6.38 -29.90
N LEU A 117 2.33 6.32 -30.91
CA LEU A 117 3.09 5.09 -31.23
C LEU A 117 4.01 4.67 -30.07
N GLN A 118 4.69 5.63 -29.43
CA GLN A 118 5.50 5.37 -28.25
C GLN A 118 4.67 4.81 -27.08
N GLN A 119 3.46 5.35 -26.85
CA GLN A 119 2.57 4.88 -25.79
C GLN A 119 2.08 3.45 -26.07
N GLU A 120 1.64 3.17 -27.30
CA GLU A 120 1.12 1.86 -27.70
C GLU A 120 2.17 0.75 -27.57
N ILE A 121 3.39 1.00 -28.04
CA ILE A 121 4.49 0.03 -27.94
C ILE A 121 4.94 -0.11 -26.49
N SER A 122 5.05 0.99 -25.73
CA SER A 122 5.37 0.94 -24.29
C SER A 122 4.33 0.12 -23.53
N HIS A 123 3.04 0.31 -23.83
CA HIS A 123 1.95 -0.45 -23.24
C HIS A 123 2.07 -1.95 -23.57
N THR A 124 2.29 -2.27 -24.84
CA THR A 124 2.48 -3.65 -25.31
C THR A 124 3.64 -4.35 -24.58
N LEU A 125 4.80 -3.70 -24.51
CA LEU A 125 5.97 -4.25 -23.83
C LEU A 125 5.77 -4.37 -22.31
N SER A 126 4.98 -3.48 -21.69
CA SER A 126 4.67 -3.54 -20.26
C SER A 126 3.78 -4.73 -19.87
N MET A 127 3.10 -5.35 -20.85
CA MET A 127 2.31 -6.56 -20.62
C MET A 127 3.17 -7.84 -20.59
N LEU A 128 4.45 -7.77 -20.95
CA LEU A 128 5.35 -8.92 -20.92
C LEU A 128 5.59 -9.39 -19.47
N PRO A 129 5.55 -10.71 -19.20
CA PRO A 129 5.83 -11.24 -17.87
C PRO A 129 7.21 -10.81 -17.37
N GLY A 130 7.28 -10.35 -16.12
CA GLY A 130 8.52 -9.86 -15.52
C GLY A 130 8.86 -8.40 -15.83
N VAL A 131 8.12 -7.73 -16.71
CA VAL A 131 8.25 -6.29 -16.93
C VAL A 131 7.39 -5.53 -15.93
N ALA A 132 8.02 -4.68 -15.12
CA ALA A 132 7.33 -3.75 -14.22
C ALA A 132 6.86 -2.50 -14.99
N ASN A 133 7.71 -1.98 -15.89
CA ASN A 133 7.42 -0.82 -16.73
C ASN A 133 8.26 -0.87 -18.01
N ALA A 134 7.77 -0.30 -19.10
CA ALA A 134 8.52 -0.14 -20.34
C ALA A 134 8.38 1.30 -20.86
N ARG A 135 9.47 1.86 -21.39
CA ARG A 135 9.47 3.16 -22.06
C ARG A 135 10.14 3.07 -23.41
N VAL A 136 9.45 3.57 -24.44
CA VAL A 136 9.93 3.57 -25.81
C VAL A 136 10.04 5.00 -26.32
N HIS A 137 11.19 5.33 -26.88
CA HIS A 137 11.45 6.58 -27.58
C HIS A 137 11.74 6.27 -29.04
N ILE A 138 11.04 6.94 -29.96
CA ILE A 138 11.15 6.68 -31.39
C ILE A 138 11.65 7.94 -32.07
N ALA A 139 12.74 7.83 -32.81
CA ALA A 139 13.23 8.88 -33.68
C ALA A 139 12.82 8.57 -35.12
N LEU A 140 11.78 9.27 -35.60
CA LEU A 140 11.32 9.23 -36.98
C LEU A 140 11.79 10.51 -37.70
N PRO A 141 12.64 10.40 -38.74
CA PRO A 141 13.10 11.58 -39.46
C PRO A 141 12.02 12.21 -40.34
N GLU A 142 12.10 13.52 -40.55
CA GLU A 142 11.14 14.31 -41.35
C GLU A 142 11.30 14.03 -42.84
N ARG A 143 10.23 13.71 -43.59
CA ARG A 143 10.35 13.50 -45.04
C ARG A 143 10.71 14.81 -45.74
N ASP A 144 11.83 14.84 -46.46
CA ASP A 144 12.21 15.98 -47.31
C ASP A 144 11.27 16.05 -48.53
N PRO A 145 10.49 17.14 -48.69
CA PRO A 145 9.57 17.29 -49.82
C PRO A 145 10.25 17.36 -51.18
N LEU A 146 11.57 17.63 -51.24
CA LEU A 146 12.36 17.70 -52.46
C LEU A 146 13.11 16.40 -52.79
N GLY A 147 12.91 15.35 -51.98
CA GLY A 147 13.53 14.05 -52.19
C GLY A 147 14.96 13.99 -51.65
N GLY A 148 15.08 13.67 -50.37
CA GLY A 148 16.34 13.46 -49.68
C GLY A 148 16.16 12.51 -48.49
N SER A 149 17.16 11.66 -48.24
CA SER A 149 17.19 10.78 -47.07
C SER A 149 17.56 11.60 -45.83
N THR A 150 16.56 12.09 -45.14
CA THR A 150 16.70 12.64 -43.78
C THR A 150 16.81 11.46 -42.81
N GLY A 151 17.98 11.29 -42.20
CA GLY A 151 18.20 10.37 -41.06
C GLY A 151 17.83 8.89 -41.25
N LYS A 152 18.07 8.10 -40.21
CA LYS A 152 17.60 6.71 -40.11
C LYS A 152 16.58 6.61 -38.98
N THR A 153 15.51 5.84 -39.16
CA THR A 153 14.56 5.59 -38.07
C THR A 153 15.26 4.75 -37.00
N SER A 154 15.08 5.13 -35.74
CA SER A 154 15.66 4.38 -34.61
C SER A 154 14.73 4.37 -33.40
N ALA A 155 14.90 3.39 -32.52
CA ALA A 155 14.16 3.28 -31.28
C ALA A 155 15.09 2.99 -30.09
N ALA A 156 14.77 3.59 -28.95
CA ALA A 156 15.39 3.30 -27.67
C ALA A 156 14.32 2.79 -26.70
N VAL A 157 14.57 1.61 -26.15
CA VAL A 157 13.65 0.88 -25.28
C VAL A 157 14.29 0.71 -23.92
N TRP A 158 13.58 1.14 -22.89
CA TRP A 158 13.91 0.90 -21.49
C TRP A 158 12.92 -0.10 -20.93
N ILE A 159 13.44 -1.18 -20.35
CA ILE A 159 12.66 -2.21 -19.67
C ILE A 159 13.06 -2.18 -18.20
N PHE A 160 12.09 -1.86 -17.35
CA PHE A 160 12.21 -1.97 -15.91
C PHE A 160 11.73 -3.36 -15.50
N GLU A 161 12.66 -4.20 -15.06
CA GLU A 161 12.42 -5.61 -14.74
C GLU A 161 12.00 -5.74 -13.27
N GLN A 162 11.05 -6.64 -13.02
CA GLN A 162 10.70 -7.04 -11.66
C GLN A 162 11.89 -7.75 -11.00
N PRO A 163 12.05 -7.62 -9.66
CA PRO A 163 13.12 -8.31 -8.95
C PRO A 163 13.05 -9.83 -9.17
N GLY A 164 14.17 -10.42 -9.64
CA GLY A 164 14.27 -11.85 -9.92
C GLY A 164 13.71 -12.31 -11.28
N ALA A 165 13.19 -11.41 -12.11
CA ALA A 165 12.78 -11.74 -13.49
C ALA A 165 13.99 -11.75 -14.45
N SER A 166 13.98 -12.64 -15.45
CA SER A 166 14.97 -12.67 -16.54
C SER A 166 14.34 -12.21 -17.88
N VAL A 167 13.95 -10.94 -17.97
CA VAL A 167 13.38 -10.39 -19.23
C VAL A 167 14.46 -10.26 -20.30
N ARG A 168 15.73 -10.16 -19.90
CA ARG A 168 16.89 -10.10 -20.78
C ARG A 168 16.98 -11.24 -21.81
N ASP A 169 16.49 -12.44 -21.49
CA ASP A 169 16.48 -13.58 -22.43
C ASP A 169 15.54 -13.32 -23.63
N ARG A 170 14.61 -12.37 -23.49
CA ARG A 170 13.63 -11.96 -24.52
C ARG A 170 14.05 -10.71 -25.28
N GLU A 171 15.30 -10.27 -25.18
CA GLU A 171 15.77 -9.04 -25.86
C GLU A 171 15.53 -9.09 -27.38
N ALA A 172 15.74 -10.24 -28.02
CA ALA A 172 15.49 -10.41 -29.44
C ALA A 172 14.02 -10.24 -29.80
N ASP A 173 13.11 -10.88 -29.04
CA ASP A 173 11.66 -10.75 -29.22
C ASP A 173 11.21 -9.29 -29.07
N ILE A 174 11.72 -8.59 -28.06
CA ILE A 174 11.42 -7.18 -27.81
C ILE A 174 11.85 -6.32 -29.01
N LYS A 175 13.05 -6.54 -29.54
CA LYS A 175 13.52 -5.80 -30.71
C LYS A 175 12.70 -6.11 -31.96
N ILE A 176 12.24 -7.35 -32.15
CA ILE A 176 11.37 -7.74 -33.27
C ILE A 176 10.02 -7.02 -33.17
N VAL A 177 9.37 -7.04 -32.01
CA VAL A 177 8.09 -6.35 -31.78
C VAL A 177 8.21 -4.86 -32.09
N VAL A 178 9.29 -4.21 -31.64
CA VAL A 178 9.52 -2.78 -31.91
C VAL A 178 9.83 -2.52 -33.38
N LYS A 179 10.63 -3.38 -34.02
CA LYS A 179 10.98 -3.27 -35.44
C LYS A 179 9.73 -3.37 -36.32
N ASP A 180 8.88 -4.36 -36.05
CA ASP A 180 7.67 -4.61 -36.84
C ASP A 180 6.55 -3.61 -36.53
N GLY A 181 6.57 -2.99 -35.35
CA GLY A 181 5.59 -1.99 -34.91
C GLY A 181 5.83 -0.56 -35.41
N VAL A 182 7.00 -0.25 -35.99
CA VAL A 182 7.36 1.13 -36.38
C VAL A 182 7.72 1.22 -37.87
N GLU A 183 7.10 2.16 -38.58
CA GLU A 183 7.41 2.42 -40.00
C GLU A 183 8.86 2.91 -40.18
N GLY A 184 9.57 2.32 -41.15
CA GLY A 184 10.95 2.69 -41.48
C GLY A 184 12.01 2.01 -40.60
N LEU A 185 11.61 1.23 -39.60
CA LEU A 185 12.52 0.37 -38.83
C LEU A 185 12.70 -0.98 -39.55
N THR A 186 13.70 -1.06 -40.44
CA THR A 186 13.98 -2.26 -41.24
C THR A 186 15.00 -3.22 -40.63
N ASP A 187 15.95 -2.70 -39.84
CA ASP A 187 17.00 -3.45 -39.17
C ASP A 187 16.81 -3.44 -37.64
N ILE A 188 17.01 -4.60 -37.02
CA ILE A 188 16.99 -4.81 -35.57
C ILE A 188 18.07 -4.00 -34.85
N ASN A 189 19.19 -3.68 -35.53
CA ASN A 189 20.29 -2.89 -34.96
C ASN A 189 19.92 -1.41 -34.72
N GLN A 190 18.82 -0.95 -35.29
CA GLN A 190 18.28 0.39 -35.05
C GLN A 190 17.44 0.45 -33.75
N VAL A 191 17.27 -0.69 -33.07
CA VAL A 191 16.58 -0.77 -31.78
C VAL A 191 17.61 -1.05 -30.68
N SER A 192 17.77 -0.08 -29.79
CA SER A 192 18.57 -0.24 -28.57
C SER A 192 17.66 -0.60 -27.40
N VAL A 193 18.04 -1.63 -26.62
CA VAL A 193 17.28 -2.06 -25.44
C VAL A 193 18.18 -1.97 -24.21
N LYS A 194 17.65 -1.39 -23.13
CA LYS A 194 18.31 -1.29 -21.82
C LYS A 194 17.41 -1.89 -20.76
N PHE A 195 17.98 -2.78 -19.96
CA PHE A 195 17.31 -3.42 -18.85
C PHE A 195 17.75 -2.77 -17.54
N VAL A 196 16.79 -2.47 -16.67
CA VAL A 196 16.99 -1.88 -15.35
C VAL A 196 16.24 -2.75 -14.36
N ALA A 197 16.96 -3.40 -13.45
CA ALA A 197 16.33 -4.13 -12.37
C ALA A 197 15.74 -3.15 -11.35
N MET A 198 14.45 -3.31 -11.04
CA MET A 198 13.84 -2.60 -9.92
C MET A 198 14.45 -3.09 -8.60
N PRO A 199 14.55 -2.23 -7.57
CA PRO A 199 15.04 -2.66 -6.27
C PRO A 199 14.14 -3.77 -5.73
N ALA A 200 14.74 -4.78 -5.08
CA ALA A 200 13.96 -5.80 -4.39
C ALA A 200 13.11 -5.14 -3.29
N PRO A 201 11.86 -5.58 -3.08
CA PRO A 201 11.09 -5.12 -1.92
C PRO A 201 11.92 -5.42 -0.67
N PRO A 202 11.93 -4.52 0.33
CA PRO A 202 12.50 -4.88 1.62
C PRO A 202 11.82 -6.18 2.06
N GLU A 203 12.61 -7.20 2.39
CA GLU A 203 12.06 -8.39 3.02
C GLU A 203 11.21 -7.88 4.18
N ALA A 204 9.92 -8.21 4.16
CA ALA A 204 9.10 -8.00 5.33
C ALA A 204 9.72 -8.87 6.40
N GLY A 205 10.64 -8.27 7.18
CA GLY A 205 11.16 -8.89 8.35
C GLY A 205 9.95 -9.41 9.09
N GLN A 206 9.98 -10.70 9.42
CA GLN A 206 9.11 -11.28 10.43
C GLN A 206 9.47 -10.59 11.75
N GLY A 207 9.17 -9.30 11.82
CA GLY A 207 9.57 -8.34 12.83
C GLY A 207 8.54 -8.38 13.93
N GLY A 208 8.61 -9.45 14.73
CA GLY A 208 8.25 -9.41 16.13
C GLY A 208 6.85 -8.90 16.44
N GLY A 209 5.83 -9.75 16.22
CA GLY A 209 4.55 -9.64 16.95
C GLY A 209 4.71 -9.63 18.48
N THR A 210 5.91 -9.90 19.00
CA THR A 210 6.28 -9.84 20.41
C THR A 210 7.05 -8.57 20.81
N ALA A 211 7.71 -7.87 19.87
CA ALA A 211 8.52 -6.67 20.18
C ALA A 211 7.65 -5.39 20.20
N MET A 212 6.65 -5.30 19.32
CA MET A 212 5.70 -4.18 19.27
C MET A 212 4.76 -4.14 20.49
N ALA A 213 4.60 -5.24 21.21
CA ALA A 213 3.81 -5.29 22.44
C ALA A 213 4.47 -4.51 23.60
N LEU A 214 5.79 -4.26 23.54
CA LEU A 214 6.53 -3.57 24.61
C LEU A 214 6.79 -2.09 24.32
N SER A 215 6.87 -1.69 23.04
CA SER A 215 7.03 -0.27 22.66
C SER A 215 5.71 0.50 22.56
N ALA A 216 4.58 -0.21 22.44
CA ALA A 216 3.25 0.40 22.46
C ALA A 216 2.74 0.75 23.87
N VAL A 217 3.46 0.35 24.93
CA VAL A 217 3.08 0.70 26.29
C VAL A 217 3.65 2.09 26.60
N SER A 218 2.84 3.12 26.41
CA SER A 218 3.20 4.47 26.83
C SER A 218 3.56 4.47 28.33
N PRO A 219 4.55 5.25 28.79
CA PRO A 219 4.86 5.38 30.22
C PRO A 219 3.62 5.79 31.04
N LEU A 220 2.70 6.52 30.39
CA LEU A 220 1.39 6.87 30.91
C LEU A 220 0.50 5.63 31.12
N ALA A 221 0.48 4.67 30.19
CA ALA A 221 -0.27 3.41 30.33
C ALA A 221 0.28 2.54 31.47
N ILE A 222 1.60 2.51 31.68
CA ILE A 222 2.21 1.82 32.84
C ILE A 222 1.79 2.50 34.14
N GLY A 223 1.82 3.84 34.18
CA GLY A 223 1.36 4.63 35.33
C GLY A 223 -0.12 4.39 35.65
N ILE A 224 -0.98 4.34 34.63
CA ILE A 224 -2.40 4.05 34.78
C ILE A 224 -2.63 2.62 35.25
N ALA A 225 -1.92 1.63 34.69
CA ALA A 225 -2.02 0.23 35.12
C ALA A 225 -1.58 0.06 36.59
N ALA A 226 -0.48 0.68 37.00
CA ALA A 226 -0.01 0.67 38.38
C ALA A 226 -1.03 1.33 39.33
N ALA A 227 -1.61 2.48 38.94
CA ALA A 227 -2.64 3.15 39.70
C ALA A 227 -3.90 2.30 39.87
N ILE A 228 -4.33 1.60 38.81
CA ILE A 228 -5.48 0.67 38.85
C ILE A 228 -5.22 -0.47 39.83
N VAL A 229 -4.02 -1.07 39.81
CA VAL A 229 -3.65 -2.15 40.74
C VAL A 229 -3.66 -1.68 42.19
N VAL A 230 -3.12 -0.48 42.47
CA VAL A 230 -3.12 0.12 43.82
C VAL A 230 -4.55 0.39 44.31
N VAL A 231 -5.41 0.92 43.44
CA VAL A 231 -6.81 1.20 43.78
C VAL A 231 -7.55 -0.11 44.09
N ILE A 232 -7.37 -1.16 43.26
CA ILE A 232 -7.97 -2.49 43.51
C ILE A 232 -7.50 -3.06 44.85
N ALA A 233 -6.21 -2.96 45.17
CA ALA A 233 -5.67 -3.44 46.44
C ALA A 233 -6.27 -2.71 47.65
N LEU A 234 -6.43 -1.38 47.56
CA LEU A 234 -7.05 -0.57 48.62
C LEU A 234 -8.53 -0.91 48.83
N LEU A 235 -9.26 -1.18 47.75
CA LEU A 235 -10.67 -1.56 47.81
C LEU A 235 -10.88 -2.95 48.41
N LEU A 236 -10.00 -3.90 48.09
CA LEU A 236 -10.00 -5.23 48.71
C LEU A 236 -9.66 -5.15 50.19
N ALA A 237 -8.67 -4.33 50.57
CA ALA A 237 -8.30 -4.09 51.97
C ALA A 237 -9.41 -3.36 52.76
N PHE A 238 -10.11 -2.42 52.13
CA PHE A 238 -11.24 -1.73 52.74
C PHE A 238 -12.46 -2.66 52.89
N GLY A 239 -12.74 -3.48 51.88
CA GLY A 239 -13.79 -4.48 51.91
C GLY A 239 -13.56 -5.58 52.94
N SER A 240 -12.31 -6.06 53.09
CA SER A 240 -11.96 -7.06 54.10
C SER A 240 -12.05 -6.49 55.52
N ARG A 241 -11.64 -5.23 55.74
CA ARG A 241 -11.79 -4.54 57.03
C ARG A 241 -13.25 -4.30 57.40
N LEU A 242 -14.10 -3.93 56.45
CA LEU A 242 -15.54 -3.79 56.70
C LEU A 242 -16.19 -5.15 57.03
N ARG A 243 -15.76 -6.22 56.35
CA ARG A 243 -16.26 -7.58 56.60
C ARG A 243 -15.81 -8.12 57.95
N ALA A 244 -14.57 -7.84 58.36
CA ALA A 244 -14.04 -8.16 59.69
C ALA A 244 -14.78 -7.40 60.81
N ARG A 245 -15.14 -6.12 60.58
CA ARG A 245 -15.96 -5.33 61.52
C ARG A 245 -17.42 -5.79 61.60
N SER A 246 -17.90 -6.50 60.59
CA SER A 246 -19.28 -7.01 60.52
C SER A 246 -19.42 -8.43 61.08
N ALA A 247 -18.31 -9.11 61.41
CA ALA A 247 -18.33 -10.40 62.05
C ALA A 247 -18.68 -10.22 63.53
N ALA A 248 -19.90 -10.63 63.92
CA ALA A 248 -20.33 -10.61 65.31
C ALA A 248 -19.46 -11.54 66.17
N PRO A 249 -19.19 -11.21 67.45
CA PRO A 249 -18.52 -12.12 68.37
C PRO A 249 -19.31 -13.42 68.49
N VAL A 250 -18.67 -14.56 68.26
CA VAL A 250 -19.24 -15.89 68.51
C VAL A 250 -19.34 -16.07 70.02
N GLU A 251 -20.56 -16.06 70.54
CA GLU A 251 -20.86 -16.32 71.94
C GLU A 251 -20.46 -17.77 72.30
N PRO A 252 -19.64 -18.00 73.34
CA PRO A 252 -19.22 -19.35 73.70
C PRO A 252 -20.42 -20.16 74.23
N ALA A 253 -20.59 -21.36 73.67
CA ALA A 253 -21.68 -22.27 73.99
C ALA A 253 -21.79 -22.56 75.51
N PRO A 254 -23.02 -22.64 76.08
CA PRO A 254 -23.19 -22.84 77.51
C PRO A 254 -22.64 -24.20 77.95
N LYS A 255 -21.76 -24.20 78.96
CA LYS A 255 -21.31 -25.39 79.67
C LYS A 255 -22.53 -26.11 80.26
N ARG A 256 -22.90 -27.24 79.65
CA ARG A 256 -23.77 -28.25 80.28
C ARG A 256 -23.06 -28.77 81.53
N TRP A 257 -23.59 -28.41 82.70
CA TRP A 257 -23.30 -29.10 83.94
C TRP A 257 -23.78 -30.55 83.83
N GLN A 258 -22.86 -31.50 83.99
CA GLN A 258 -23.16 -32.89 84.33
C GLN A 258 -22.65 -33.07 85.77
N GLY A 259 -23.52 -33.60 86.63
CA GLY A 259 -23.40 -33.60 88.09
C GLY A 259 -22.27 -34.43 88.66
#